data_AF-A0A7C4M1W3-F1
#
_entry.id   AF-A0A7C4M1W3-F1
#
_cell.length_a   1.000
_cell.length_b   1.000
_cell.length_c   1.000
_cell.angle_alpha   90.00
_cell.angle_beta   90.00
_cell.angle_gamma   90.00
#
_symmetry.space_group_name_H-M   'P 1'
#
loop_
_entity.id
_entity.type
_entity.pdbx_description
1 polymer ?
#
loop_
_entity_poly.entity_id
_entity_poly.type
_entity_poly.pdbx_seq_one_letter_code
_entity_poly.pdbx_strand_id
1 'polypeptide(L)'
;MKDKIGYFSRRIIECILALIDVVPSLIVTFNPLLFVMFIPVGVYAILTWPWTLLKDIPDPFHSGESLYWLTYAIILDRDNILFPTLFRWGLIDLFLLASGLAIFLISFISWMINLRKDGGLITSGAYRFSRHPQYLGIILLSLGITIRSLRPISLIAWITLLIGYLILASLEERNLFKVYGQKYEEYARQTAFLIPHLRFNFPKWLSAEKPYRYILLMLVWVILVISVVISTRNIVVALRSLAYLKMILLYNDAANLMET
;
A
#
# COMPACT_ATOMS: atom_id res chain seq x y z
N MET A 1 16.05 37.69 -6.47
CA MET A 1 14.98 37.37 -7.46
C MET A 1 15.33 36.19 -8.37
N LYS A 2 16.58 36.06 -8.85
CA LYS A 2 17.01 34.91 -9.69
C LYS A 2 16.83 33.52 -9.03
N ASP A 3 17.01 33.40 -7.72
CA ASP A 3 16.86 32.10 -7.03
C ASP A 3 15.41 31.61 -6.87
N LYS A 4 14.44 32.52 -6.76
CA LYS A 4 13.01 32.14 -6.68
C LYS A 4 12.49 31.56 -7.99
N ILE A 5 13.02 32.04 -9.12
CA ILE A 5 12.64 31.57 -10.46
C ILE A 5 13.21 30.17 -10.72
N GLY A 6 14.45 29.91 -10.30
CA GLY A 6 15.08 28.58 -10.39
C GLY A 6 14.42 27.54 -9.47
N TYR A 7 13.97 27.95 -8.29
CA TYR A 7 13.21 27.08 -7.38
C TYR A 7 11.83 26.69 -7.96
N PHE A 8 11.13 27.67 -8.53
CA PHE A 8 9.81 27.45 -9.12
C PHE A 8 9.86 26.56 -10.37
N SER A 9 10.86 26.77 -11.24
CA SER A 9 11.04 25.93 -12.43
C SER A 9 11.43 24.49 -12.08
N ARG A 10 12.28 24.28 -11.07
CA ARG A 10 12.57 22.93 -10.54
C ARG A 10 11.31 22.24 -10.03
N ARG A 11 10.44 22.94 -9.29
CA ARG A 11 9.18 22.38 -8.82
C ARG A 11 8.21 22.01 -9.96
N ILE A 12 8.16 22.80 -11.03
CA ILE A 12 7.36 22.44 -12.21
C ILE A 12 7.88 21.18 -12.87
N ILE A 13 9.21 21.06 -13.02
CA ILE A 13 9.84 19.86 -13.59
C ILE A 13 9.59 18.64 -12.70
N GLU A 14 9.71 18.78 -11.38
CA GLU A 14 9.36 17.73 -10.40
C GLU A 14 7.88 17.32 -10.51
N CYS A 15 6.95 18.27 -10.68
CA CYS A 15 5.53 17.98 -10.90
C CYS A 15 5.26 17.24 -12.23
N ILE A 16 5.96 17.62 -13.31
CA ILE A 16 5.84 16.96 -14.62
C ILE A 16 6.40 15.53 -14.55
N LEU A 17 7.57 15.35 -13.95
CA LEU A 17 8.16 14.02 -13.75
C LEU A 17 7.28 13.16 -12.84
N ALA A 18 6.68 13.74 -11.80
CA ALA A 18 5.73 13.06 -10.92
C ALA A 18 4.45 12.62 -11.66
N LEU A 19 3.96 13.39 -12.63
CA LEU A 19 2.83 12.99 -13.48
C LEU A 19 3.17 11.81 -14.39
N ILE A 20 4.42 11.72 -14.85
CA ILE A 20 4.92 10.61 -15.67
C ILE A 20 5.05 9.32 -14.83
N ASP A 21 5.43 9.42 -13.55
CA ASP A 21 5.56 8.27 -12.64
C ASP A 21 4.19 7.74 -12.12
N VAL A 22 3.16 8.58 -12.05
CA VAL A 22 1.81 8.17 -11.60
C VAL A 22 1.05 7.39 -12.66
N VAL A 23 1.38 7.57 -13.94
CA VAL A 23 0.78 6.81 -15.04
C VAL A 23 1.60 5.52 -15.20
N PRO A 24 1.05 4.33 -14.86
CA PRO A 24 1.69 3.08 -15.27
C PRO A 24 1.97 3.22 -16.76
N SER A 25 3.23 3.07 -17.17
CA SER A 25 3.71 3.43 -18.52
C SER A 25 2.62 3.25 -19.57
N LEU A 26 2.42 4.19 -20.48
CA LEU A 26 1.29 4.16 -21.44
C LEU A 26 1.03 2.76 -22.04
N ILE A 27 2.10 1.97 -22.26
CA ILE A 27 2.08 0.55 -22.65
C ILE A 27 1.24 -0.37 -21.73
N VAL A 28 1.37 -0.23 -20.41
CA VAL A 28 0.57 -0.95 -19.38
C VAL A 28 -0.88 -0.48 -19.39
N THR A 29 -1.12 0.81 -19.64
CA THR A 29 -2.48 1.38 -19.69
C THR A 29 -3.27 0.87 -20.91
N PHE A 30 -2.61 0.64 -22.04
CA PHE A 30 -3.25 0.15 -23.27
C PHE A 30 -3.36 -1.38 -23.37
N ASN A 31 -2.75 -2.16 -22.47
CA ASN A 31 -2.94 -3.60 -22.41
C ASN A 31 -3.92 -3.96 -21.28
N PRO A 32 -5.16 -4.39 -21.59
CA PRO A 32 -6.20 -4.62 -20.57
C PRO A 32 -5.80 -5.62 -19.50
N LEU A 33 -5.01 -6.64 -19.85
CA LEU A 33 -4.54 -7.67 -18.91
C LEU A 33 -3.53 -7.10 -17.92
N LEU A 34 -2.56 -6.32 -18.42
CA LEU A 34 -1.58 -5.66 -17.55
C LEU A 34 -2.24 -4.58 -16.69
N PHE A 35 -3.17 -3.81 -17.27
CA PHE A 35 -3.90 -2.78 -16.54
C PHE A 35 -4.58 -3.37 -15.30
N VAL A 36 -5.36 -4.44 -15.47
CA VAL A 36 -6.08 -5.08 -14.35
C VAL A 36 -5.13 -5.56 -13.25
N MET A 37 -3.99 -6.14 -13.60
CA MET A 37 -2.98 -6.60 -12.64
C MET A 37 -2.36 -5.45 -11.83
N PHE A 38 -2.14 -4.28 -12.44
CA PHE A 38 -1.49 -3.13 -11.82
C PHE A 38 -2.45 -2.14 -11.15
N ILE A 39 -3.78 -2.30 -11.27
CA ILE A 39 -4.76 -1.44 -10.58
C ILE A 39 -4.48 -1.31 -9.07
N PRO A 40 -4.28 -2.39 -8.29
CA PRO A 40 -3.99 -2.25 -6.85
C PRO A 40 -2.69 -1.49 -6.57
N VAL A 41 -1.67 -1.63 -7.42
CA VAL A 41 -0.42 -0.86 -7.33
C VAL A 41 -0.65 0.61 -7.62
N GLY A 42 -1.46 0.93 -8.64
CA GLY A 42 -1.84 2.31 -8.96
C GLY A 42 -2.57 2.97 -7.80
N VAL A 43 -3.52 2.27 -7.17
CA VAL A 43 -4.22 2.76 -5.96
C VAL A 43 -3.22 2.97 -4.81
N TYR A 44 -2.32 2.01 -4.57
CA TYR A 44 -1.27 2.16 -3.56
C TYR A 44 -0.37 3.37 -3.82
N ALA A 45 0.04 3.59 -5.07
CA ALA A 45 0.86 4.73 -5.48
C ALA A 45 0.11 6.05 -5.30
N ILE A 46 -1.14 6.16 -5.77
CA ILE A 46 -1.99 7.35 -5.57
C ILE A 46 -2.17 7.66 -4.08
N LEU A 47 -2.34 6.64 -3.25
CA LEU A 47 -2.49 6.81 -1.80
C LEU A 47 -1.18 7.14 -1.08
N THR A 48 0.00 6.97 -1.69
CA THR A 48 1.28 7.13 -0.99
C THR A 48 2.18 8.22 -1.58
N TRP A 49 1.98 8.58 -2.85
CA TRP A 49 2.82 9.48 -3.62
C TRP A 49 2.57 10.97 -3.38
N PRO A 50 1.31 11.50 -3.39
CA PRO A 50 1.05 12.94 -3.23
C PRO A 50 1.69 13.54 -1.98
N TRP A 51 1.88 12.71 -0.95
CA TRP A 51 2.43 13.12 0.33
C TRP A 51 3.90 13.54 0.28
N THR A 52 4.67 13.14 -0.74
CA THR A 52 6.04 13.65 -0.92
C THR A 52 6.06 15.13 -1.27
N LEU A 53 5.01 15.63 -1.94
CA LEU A 53 4.80 17.04 -2.28
C LEU A 53 4.09 17.79 -1.16
N LEU A 54 3.12 17.15 -0.51
CA LEU A 54 2.28 17.76 0.52
C LEU A 54 2.99 17.91 1.88
N LYS A 55 4.05 17.14 2.17
CA LYS A 55 4.76 17.17 3.47
C LYS A 55 5.34 18.55 3.83
N ASP A 56 5.70 19.35 2.82
CA ASP A 56 6.36 20.65 2.96
C ASP A 56 5.36 21.82 2.89
N ILE A 57 4.06 21.54 2.72
CA ILE A 57 3.02 22.56 2.76
C ILE A 57 2.68 22.82 4.23
N PRO A 58 2.86 24.05 4.74
CA PRO A 58 2.48 24.39 6.10
C PRO A 58 0.98 24.17 6.29
N ASP A 59 0.60 23.52 7.38
CA ASP A 59 -0.79 23.20 7.71
C ASP A 59 -1.63 24.49 7.77
N PRO A 60 -2.64 24.67 6.89
CA PRO A 60 -3.46 25.87 6.89
C PRO A 60 -4.35 26.01 8.14
N PHE A 61 -4.53 24.95 8.93
CA PHE A 61 -5.42 24.91 10.10
C PHE A 61 -4.69 24.64 11.42
N HIS A 62 -3.39 24.96 11.51
CA HIS A 62 -2.48 24.66 12.64
C HIS A 62 -2.08 23.19 12.74
N SER A 63 -0.82 22.95 13.11
CA SER A 63 -0.20 21.61 13.19
C SER A 63 -1.06 20.63 13.99
N GLY A 64 -1.74 19.68 13.34
CA GLY A 64 -2.46 18.58 13.98
C GLY A 64 -3.99 18.61 13.90
N GLU A 65 -4.60 19.64 13.29
CA GLU A 65 -6.03 19.62 12.95
C GLU A 65 -6.30 19.05 11.54
N SER A 66 -5.27 19.05 10.69
CA SER A 66 -5.31 18.45 9.36
C SER A 66 -4.91 16.98 9.37
N LEU A 67 -5.14 16.31 8.24
CA LEU A 67 -4.76 14.92 7.96
C LEU A 67 -3.24 14.65 8.03
N TYR A 68 -2.43 15.61 8.50
CA TYR A 68 -0.97 15.54 8.61
C TYR A 68 -0.46 14.37 9.47
N TRP A 69 -1.25 13.87 10.43
CA TRP A 69 -0.86 12.68 11.20
C TRP A 69 -0.77 11.41 10.32
N LEU A 70 -1.51 11.35 9.21
CA LEU A 70 -1.44 10.24 8.25
C LEU A 70 -0.09 10.20 7.52
N THR A 71 0.57 11.36 7.41
CA THR A 71 1.82 11.54 6.68
C THR A 71 3.04 11.55 7.59
N TYR A 72 2.87 11.81 8.89
CA TYR A 72 3.95 11.79 9.85
C TYR A 72 4.54 10.38 9.97
N ALA A 73 5.84 10.26 9.77
CA ALA A 73 6.55 9.04 10.07
C ALA A 73 6.58 8.88 11.59
N ILE A 74 6.04 7.77 12.11
CA ILE A 74 5.91 7.52 13.55
C ILE A 74 7.27 7.56 14.28
N ILE A 75 8.39 7.45 13.55
CA ILE A 75 9.75 7.54 14.09
C ILE A 75 10.54 8.62 13.32
N LEU A 76 10.51 9.83 13.87
CA LEU A 76 11.40 10.92 13.49
C LEU A 76 12.70 10.77 14.29
N ASP A 77 13.75 10.27 13.66
CA ASP A 77 15.09 10.68 14.05
C ASP A 77 15.90 10.99 12.80
N ARG A 78 16.38 12.23 12.76
CA ARG A 78 17.39 12.72 11.83
C ARG A 78 18.73 12.11 12.26
N ASP A 79 19.67 12.10 11.34
CA ASP A 79 21.11 11.85 11.57
C ASP A 79 21.55 10.45 11.17
N ASN A 80 21.67 10.24 9.85
CA ASN A 80 22.81 9.55 9.22
C ASN A 80 22.60 9.46 7.70
N ILE A 81 23.13 10.46 6.99
CA ILE A 81 22.98 10.63 5.54
C ILE A 81 23.79 9.57 4.75
N LEU A 82 24.76 8.90 5.40
CA LEU A 82 25.67 7.95 4.75
C LEU A 82 25.20 6.48 4.83
N PHE A 83 24.42 6.10 5.85
CA PHE A 83 23.87 4.74 6.03
C PHE A 83 22.42 4.75 6.57
N PRO A 84 21.42 5.28 5.85
CA PRO A 84 20.08 5.48 6.41
C PRO A 84 19.24 4.20 6.58
N THR A 85 19.79 3.01 6.32
CA THR A 85 18.98 1.82 5.98
C THR A 85 19.32 0.53 6.71
N LEU A 86 20.43 0.41 7.45
CA LEU A 86 20.76 -0.88 8.10
C LEU A 86 20.09 -1.07 9.48
N PHE A 87 19.76 0.01 10.20
CA PHE A 87 19.40 -0.09 11.63
C PHE A 87 17.93 0.22 12.01
N ARG A 88 17.08 0.71 11.08
CA ARG A 88 15.66 1.00 11.39
C ARG A 88 14.82 -0.28 11.49
N TRP A 89 14.81 -1.05 10.40
CA TRP A 89 14.30 -2.41 10.23
C TRP A 89 15.21 -3.22 9.28
N GLY A 90 16.39 -2.66 8.99
CA GLY A 90 17.04 -2.62 7.67
C GLY A 90 17.15 -3.91 6.88
N LEU A 91 17.42 -5.01 7.57
CA LEU A 91 17.51 -6.31 6.94
C LEU A 91 16.14 -6.86 6.55
N ILE A 92 15.09 -6.58 7.33
CA ILE A 92 13.73 -7.10 7.13
C ILE A 92 13.07 -6.41 5.92
N ASP A 93 13.06 -5.08 5.87
CA ASP A 93 12.48 -4.35 4.76
C ASP A 93 13.30 -4.54 3.48
N LEU A 94 14.63 -4.58 3.55
CA LEU A 94 15.46 -4.95 2.40
C LEU A 94 15.18 -6.38 1.93
N PHE A 95 15.07 -7.34 2.84
CA PHE A 95 14.72 -8.72 2.53
C PHE A 95 13.35 -8.81 1.85
N LEU A 96 12.33 -8.12 2.37
CA LEU A 96 10.99 -8.08 1.77
C LEU A 96 10.99 -7.47 0.37
N LEU A 97 11.76 -6.40 0.16
CA LEU A 97 11.91 -5.78 -1.15
C LEU A 97 12.61 -6.69 -2.14
N ALA A 98 13.76 -7.25 -1.74
CA ALA A 98 14.57 -8.11 -2.60
C ALA A 98 13.84 -9.41 -2.93
N SER A 99 13.27 -10.09 -1.92
CA SER A 99 12.50 -11.32 -2.12
C SER A 99 11.20 -11.05 -2.92
N GLY A 100 10.47 -9.99 -2.60
CA GLY A 100 9.25 -9.60 -3.32
C GLY A 100 9.52 -9.29 -4.79
N LEU A 101 10.57 -8.51 -5.07
CA LEU A 101 10.99 -8.20 -6.45
C LEU A 101 11.42 -9.47 -7.19
N ALA A 102 12.25 -10.32 -6.58
CA ALA A 102 12.71 -11.56 -7.21
C ALA A 102 11.53 -12.50 -7.53
N ILE A 103 10.63 -12.73 -6.59
CA ILE A 103 9.43 -13.56 -6.79
C ILE A 103 8.56 -12.98 -7.90
N PHE A 104 8.31 -11.67 -7.90
CA PHE A 104 7.53 -11.00 -8.94
C PHE A 104 8.19 -11.18 -10.31
N LEU A 105 9.47 -10.86 -10.46
CA LEU A 105 10.17 -10.93 -11.74
C LEU A 105 10.21 -12.37 -12.29
N ILE A 106 10.57 -13.35 -11.47
CA ILE A 106 10.61 -14.76 -11.88
C ILE A 106 9.23 -15.22 -12.36
N SER A 107 8.19 -14.87 -11.62
CA SER A 107 6.81 -15.29 -11.92
C SER A 107 6.23 -14.55 -13.12
N PHE A 108 6.55 -13.26 -13.28
CA PHE A 108 6.11 -12.42 -14.38
C PHE A 108 6.77 -12.84 -15.70
N ILE A 109 8.08 -13.11 -15.68
CA ILE A 109 8.81 -13.65 -16.84
C ILE A 109 8.23 -15.01 -17.24
N SER A 110 7.99 -15.91 -16.28
CA SER A 110 7.40 -17.23 -16.55
C SER A 110 6.04 -17.13 -17.24
N TRP A 111 5.19 -16.19 -16.78
CA TRP A 111 3.88 -15.93 -17.37
C TRP A 111 3.97 -15.30 -18.77
N MET A 112 4.86 -14.33 -18.96
CA MET A 112 5.10 -13.74 -20.28
C MET A 112 5.57 -14.77 -21.30
N ILE A 113 6.45 -15.69 -20.90
CA ILE A 113 6.92 -16.78 -21.76
C ILE A 113 5.76 -17.72 -22.12
N ASN A 114 4.90 -18.05 -21.16
CA ASN A 114 3.73 -18.90 -21.40
C ASN A 114 2.74 -18.25 -22.39
N LEU A 115 2.45 -16.96 -22.22
CA LEU A 115 1.60 -16.19 -23.14
C LEU A 115 2.11 -16.21 -24.58
N ARG A 116 3.42 -16.27 -24.78
CA ARG A 116 4.04 -16.35 -26.13
C ARG A 116 4.00 -17.74 -26.74
N LYS A 117 3.84 -18.80 -25.94
CA LYS A 117 3.84 -20.22 -26.36
C LYS A 117 2.41 -20.78 -26.42
N ASP A 118 1.50 -20.02 -27.04
CA ASP A 118 0.07 -20.35 -27.23
C ASP A 118 -0.83 -20.22 -25.99
N GLY A 119 -0.28 -19.89 -24.82
CA GLY A 119 -1.03 -19.75 -23.58
C GLY A 119 -1.48 -21.09 -23.00
N GLY A 120 -1.48 -21.21 -21.67
CA GLY A 120 -1.87 -22.44 -21.01
C GLY A 120 -1.79 -22.37 -19.50
N LEU A 121 -2.26 -23.43 -18.83
CA LEU A 121 -2.16 -23.51 -17.37
C LEU A 121 -0.71 -23.73 -16.95
N ILE A 122 -0.12 -22.76 -16.24
CA ILE A 122 1.23 -22.86 -15.67
C ILE A 122 1.14 -23.49 -14.28
N THR A 123 1.85 -24.60 -14.06
CA THR A 123 1.92 -25.30 -12.78
C THR A 123 3.35 -25.54 -12.27
N SER A 124 4.35 -25.05 -13.01
CA SER A 124 5.78 -25.27 -12.74
C SER A 124 6.49 -24.02 -12.23
N GLY A 125 7.71 -24.19 -11.71
CA GLY A 125 8.51 -23.09 -11.16
C GLY A 125 7.85 -22.46 -9.93
N ALA A 126 7.73 -21.14 -9.90
CA ALA A 126 7.08 -20.41 -8.80
C ALA A 126 5.60 -20.82 -8.61
N TYR A 127 4.92 -21.19 -9.70
CA TYR A 127 3.52 -21.64 -9.68
C TYR A 127 3.35 -23.00 -8.99
N ARG A 128 4.42 -23.76 -8.75
CA ARG A 128 4.35 -25.00 -7.95
C ARG A 128 4.10 -24.72 -6.46
N PHE A 129 4.53 -23.56 -5.96
CA PHE A 129 4.47 -23.23 -4.54
C PHE A 129 3.29 -22.34 -4.18
N SER A 130 2.88 -21.48 -5.11
CA SER A 130 1.78 -20.53 -4.95
C SER A 130 1.02 -20.43 -6.25
N ARG A 131 -0.31 -20.35 -6.20
CA ARG A 131 -1.14 -20.17 -7.40
C ARG A 131 -1.05 -18.76 -7.96
N HIS A 132 -0.72 -17.79 -7.11
CA HIS A 132 -0.63 -16.37 -7.44
C HIS A 132 0.74 -15.77 -7.03
N PRO A 133 1.87 -16.32 -7.51
CA PRO A 133 3.19 -15.92 -7.02
C PRO A 133 3.57 -14.49 -7.44
N GLN A 134 3.05 -14.00 -8.56
CA GLN A 134 3.22 -12.61 -8.98
C GLN A 134 2.61 -11.64 -7.97
N TYR A 135 1.37 -11.89 -7.55
CA TYR A 135 0.68 -11.06 -6.56
C TYR A 135 1.38 -11.15 -5.20
N LEU A 136 1.85 -12.33 -4.81
CA LEU A 136 2.67 -12.49 -3.60
C LEU A 136 3.91 -11.59 -3.65
N GLY A 137 4.64 -11.60 -4.78
CA GLY A 137 5.83 -10.76 -4.96
C GLY A 137 5.52 -9.27 -4.80
N ILE A 138 4.44 -8.78 -5.40
CA ILE A 138 4.00 -7.38 -5.28
C ILE A 138 3.56 -7.03 -3.85
N ILE A 139 2.83 -7.93 -3.19
CA ILE A 139 2.40 -7.74 -1.80
C ILE A 139 3.61 -7.63 -0.86
N LEU A 140 4.63 -8.48 -1.02
CA LEU A 140 5.86 -8.44 -0.22
C LEU A 140 6.69 -7.20 -0.53
N LEU A 141 6.83 -6.84 -1.82
CA LEU A 141 7.53 -5.63 -2.25
C LEU A 141 6.89 -4.38 -1.65
N SER A 142 5.57 -4.22 -1.80
CA SER A 142 4.83 -3.08 -1.24
C SER A 142 4.83 -3.08 0.31
N LEU A 143 4.88 -4.25 0.96
CA LEU A 143 5.03 -4.34 2.41
C LEU A 143 6.40 -3.78 2.86
N GLY A 144 7.47 -4.12 2.15
CA GLY A 144 8.81 -3.57 2.42
C GLY A 144 8.85 -2.04 2.29
N ILE A 145 8.21 -1.48 1.27
CA ILE A 145 8.06 -0.01 1.11
C ILE A 145 7.25 0.59 2.28
N THR A 146 6.17 -0.09 2.66
CA THR A 146 5.28 0.35 3.74
C THR A 146 6.00 0.42 5.08
N ILE A 147 6.71 -0.66 5.44
CA ILE A 147 7.53 -0.75 6.66
C ILE A 147 8.62 0.31 6.64
N ARG A 148 9.28 0.55 5.49
CA ARG A 148 10.31 1.60 5.40
C ARG A 148 9.76 3.00 5.64
N SER A 149 8.53 3.26 5.23
CA SER A 149 7.91 4.58 5.39
C SER A 149 7.38 4.86 6.80
N LEU A 150 6.94 3.82 7.53
CA LEU A 150 6.29 3.93 8.87
C LEU A 150 5.19 5.00 8.95
N ARG A 151 4.46 5.21 7.85
CA ARG A 151 3.34 6.17 7.80
C ARG A 151 2.01 5.42 7.91
N PRO A 152 1.05 5.89 8.73
CA PRO A 152 -0.29 5.31 8.79
C PRO A 152 -0.96 5.19 7.42
N ILE A 153 -0.79 6.19 6.53
CA ILE A 153 -1.36 6.14 5.19
C ILE A 153 -0.78 5.01 4.33
N SER A 154 0.51 4.71 4.50
CA SER A 154 1.15 3.62 3.76
C SER A 154 0.64 2.26 4.20
N LEU A 155 0.32 2.09 5.49
CA LEU A 155 -0.32 0.87 5.98
C LEU A 155 -1.74 0.72 5.43
N ILE A 156 -2.54 1.79 5.44
CA ILE A 156 -3.89 1.78 4.84
C ILE A 156 -3.81 1.44 3.35
N ALA A 157 -2.87 2.05 2.62
CA ALA A 157 -2.63 1.78 1.21
C ALA A 157 -2.25 0.32 0.98
N TRP A 158 -1.36 -0.24 1.82
CA TRP A 158 -0.94 -1.64 1.72
C TRP A 158 -2.07 -2.63 1.99
N ILE A 159 -2.90 -2.39 3.02
CA ILE A 159 -4.06 -3.24 3.30
C ILE A 159 -5.06 -3.17 2.14
N THR A 160 -5.27 -1.98 1.56
CA THR A 160 -6.11 -1.79 0.38
C THR A 160 -5.57 -2.58 -0.82
N LEU A 161 -4.26 -2.53 -1.05
CA LEU A 161 -3.57 -3.31 -2.10
C LEU A 161 -3.72 -4.82 -1.86
N LEU A 162 -3.52 -5.29 -0.62
CA LEU A 162 -3.67 -6.69 -0.25
C LEU A 162 -5.09 -7.19 -0.54
N ILE A 163 -6.11 -6.47 -0.09
CA ILE A 163 -7.52 -6.81 -0.35
C ILE A 163 -7.77 -6.84 -1.87
N GLY A 164 -7.29 -5.83 -2.60
CA GLY A 164 -7.40 -5.76 -4.06
C GLY A 164 -6.83 -7.00 -4.76
N TYR A 165 -5.63 -7.44 -4.38
CA TYR A 165 -5.01 -8.64 -4.95
C TYR A 165 -5.72 -9.93 -4.55
N LEU A 166 -6.22 -10.06 -3.32
CA LEU A 166 -6.99 -11.23 -2.91
C LEU A 166 -8.30 -11.36 -3.72
N ILE A 167 -8.97 -10.24 -3.98
CA ILE A 167 -10.16 -10.18 -4.82
C ILE A 167 -9.81 -10.58 -6.26
N LEU A 168 -8.76 -9.97 -6.81
CA LEU A 168 -8.36 -10.19 -8.20
C LEU A 168 -7.96 -11.64 -8.45
N ALA A 169 -7.14 -12.20 -7.55
CA ALA A 169 -6.75 -13.61 -7.56
C ALA A 169 -7.96 -14.53 -7.53
N SER A 170 -8.95 -14.25 -6.69
CA SER A 170 -10.17 -15.08 -6.62
C SER A 170 -11.01 -15.01 -7.90
N LEU A 171 -11.14 -13.83 -8.51
CA LEU A 171 -11.81 -13.67 -9.80
C LEU A 171 -11.06 -14.40 -10.93
N GLU A 172 -9.73 -14.40 -10.88
CA GLU A 172 -8.89 -15.16 -11.81
C GLU A 172 -9.09 -16.66 -11.64
N GLU A 173 -9.08 -17.19 -10.41
CA GLU A 173 -9.35 -18.62 -10.16
C GLU A 173 -10.70 -19.05 -10.73
N ARG A 174 -11.75 -18.22 -10.59
CA ARG A 174 -13.07 -18.52 -11.20
C ARG A 174 -12.98 -18.72 -12.70
N ASN A 175 -12.22 -17.87 -13.39
CA ASN A 175 -12.06 -17.99 -14.83
C ASN A 175 -11.22 -19.22 -15.17
N LEU A 176 -10.18 -19.52 -14.38
CA LEU A 176 -9.36 -20.72 -14.54
C LEU A 176 -10.16 -22.01 -14.33
N PHE A 177 -11.05 -22.05 -13.33
CA PHE A 177 -11.98 -23.17 -13.13
C PHE A 177 -12.92 -23.36 -14.33
N LYS A 178 -13.42 -22.27 -14.94
CA LYS A 178 -14.26 -22.36 -16.15
C LYS A 178 -13.51 -22.86 -17.37
N VAL A 179 -12.27 -22.41 -17.56
CA VAL A 179 -11.47 -22.73 -18.76
C VAL A 179 -10.83 -24.12 -18.67
N TYR A 180 -10.27 -24.47 -17.50
CA TYR A 180 -9.46 -25.68 -17.33
C TYR A 180 -10.15 -26.79 -16.51
N GLY A 181 -11.28 -26.49 -15.86
CA GLY A 181 -12.11 -27.47 -15.14
C GLY A 181 -11.29 -28.31 -14.15
N GLN A 182 -11.39 -29.63 -14.29
CA GLN A 182 -10.75 -30.61 -13.41
C GLN A 182 -9.22 -30.47 -13.33
N LYS A 183 -8.55 -30.07 -14.42
CA LYS A 183 -7.09 -29.89 -14.42
C LYS A 183 -6.66 -28.80 -13.43
N TYR A 184 -7.43 -27.71 -13.39
CA TYR A 184 -7.15 -26.64 -12.43
C TYR A 184 -7.54 -27.03 -11.01
N GLU A 185 -8.61 -27.81 -10.84
CA GLU A 185 -9.02 -28.31 -9.53
C GLU A 185 -7.96 -29.22 -8.89
N GLU A 186 -7.34 -30.11 -9.66
CA GLU A 186 -6.25 -30.97 -9.19
C GLU A 186 -5.02 -30.15 -8.80
N TYR A 187 -4.65 -29.18 -9.62
CA TYR A 187 -3.59 -28.22 -9.30
C TYR A 187 -3.90 -27.41 -8.03
N ALA A 188 -5.14 -26.91 -7.89
CA ALA A 188 -5.57 -26.13 -6.75
C ALA A 188 -5.60 -26.91 -5.43
N ARG A 189 -5.75 -28.24 -5.49
CA ARG A 189 -5.63 -29.11 -4.32
C ARG A 189 -4.20 -29.27 -3.82
N GLN A 190 -3.21 -29.19 -4.70
CA GLN A 190 -1.81 -29.45 -4.39
C GLN A 190 -1.01 -28.18 -4.08
N THR A 191 -1.45 -27.02 -4.59
CA THR A 191 -0.73 -25.75 -4.51
C THR A 191 -1.44 -24.74 -3.61
N ALA A 192 -0.70 -24.04 -2.75
CA ALA A 192 -1.27 -23.00 -1.88
C ALA A 192 -1.80 -21.80 -2.66
N PHE A 193 -2.84 -21.12 -2.15
CA PHE A 193 -3.45 -19.97 -2.82
C PHE A 193 -2.45 -18.82 -3.04
N LEU A 194 -1.79 -18.35 -1.96
CA LEU A 194 -0.88 -17.21 -2.02
C LEU A 194 0.44 -17.49 -1.31
N ILE A 195 0.42 -17.78 -0.01
CA ILE A 195 1.62 -18.04 0.79
C ILE A 195 1.87 -19.55 0.86
N PRO A 196 3.07 -20.06 0.48
CA PRO A 196 3.41 -21.46 0.61
C PRO A 196 3.19 -21.97 2.05
N HIS A 197 2.73 -23.21 2.19
CA HIS A 197 2.39 -23.86 3.47
C HIS A 197 1.20 -23.25 4.25
N LEU A 198 0.70 -22.08 3.86
CA LEU A 198 -0.48 -21.47 4.49
C LEU A 198 -1.75 -21.87 3.72
N ARG A 199 -2.65 -22.60 4.37
CA ARG A 199 -3.97 -22.90 3.81
C ARG A 199 -4.89 -21.69 3.99
N PHE A 200 -4.99 -20.87 2.95
CA PHE A 200 -5.94 -19.77 2.93
C PHE A 200 -7.33 -20.29 2.57
N ASN A 201 -8.23 -20.32 3.56
CA ASN A 201 -9.63 -20.66 3.33
C ASN A 201 -10.40 -19.36 3.08
N PHE A 202 -10.82 -19.12 1.85
CA PHE A 202 -11.73 -18.03 1.58
C PHE A 202 -13.02 -18.24 2.38
N PRO A 203 -13.54 -17.19 3.04
CA PRO A 203 -14.84 -17.28 3.66
C PRO A 203 -15.87 -17.70 2.60
N LYS A 204 -16.74 -18.67 2.90
CA LYS A 204 -17.77 -19.12 1.94
C LYS A 204 -18.67 -17.97 1.44
N TRP A 205 -18.80 -16.91 2.24
CA TRP A 205 -19.54 -15.72 1.85
C TRP A 205 -18.77 -14.86 0.82
N LEU A 206 -17.45 -14.91 0.79
CA LEU A 206 -16.61 -14.18 -0.15
C LEU A 206 -16.20 -15.10 -1.31
N SER A 207 -17.16 -15.38 -2.21
CA SER A 207 -16.98 -16.28 -3.35
C SER A 207 -16.98 -15.53 -4.67
N ALA A 208 -16.09 -15.94 -5.58
CA ALA A 208 -15.98 -15.37 -6.91
C ALA A 208 -17.24 -15.53 -7.77
N GLU A 209 -18.14 -16.47 -7.43
CA GLU A 209 -19.42 -16.63 -8.12
C GLU A 209 -20.31 -15.40 -7.99
N LYS A 210 -20.19 -14.66 -6.88
CA LYS A 210 -21.03 -13.50 -6.53
C LYS A 210 -20.16 -12.23 -6.43
N PRO A 211 -19.70 -11.67 -7.57
CA PRO A 211 -18.70 -10.60 -7.59
C PRO A 211 -19.15 -9.32 -6.89
N TYR A 212 -20.46 -9.06 -6.81
CA TYR A 212 -21.01 -7.92 -6.06
C TYR A 212 -20.63 -7.92 -4.57
N ARG A 213 -20.30 -9.08 -3.98
CA ARG A 213 -19.85 -9.19 -2.60
C ARG A 213 -18.45 -8.58 -2.40
N TYR A 214 -17.60 -8.61 -3.42
CA TYR A 214 -16.31 -7.92 -3.39
C TYR A 214 -16.48 -6.41 -3.45
N ILE A 215 -17.44 -5.93 -4.25
CA ILE A 215 -17.78 -4.50 -4.31
C ILE A 215 -18.28 -4.05 -2.94
N LEU A 216 -19.18 -4.81 -2.32
CA LEU A 216 -19.67 -4.52 -0.96
C LEU A 216 -18.52 -4.51 0.06
N LEU A 217 -17.61 -5.50 0.02
CA LEU A 217 -16.43 -5.53 0.88
C LEU A 217 -15.57 -4.27 0.70
N MET A 218 -15.31 -3.86 -0.55
CA MET A 218 -14.54 -2.66 -0.84
C MET A 218 -15.26 -1.39 -0.36
N LEU A 219 -16.58 -1.29 -0.51
CA LEU A 219 -17.37 -0.19 0.01
C LEU A 219 -17.29 -0.13 1.55
N VAL A 220 -17.47 -1.26 2.23
CA VAL A 220 -17.32 -1.36 3.68
C VAL A 220 -15.91 -0.98 4.13
N TRP A 221 -14.88 -1.44 3.40
CA TRP A 221 -13.49 -1.07 3.66
C TRP A 221 -13.25 0.44 3.50
N VAL A 222 -13.75 1.06 2.42
CA VAL A 222 -13.63 2.51 2.21
C VAL A 222 -14.35 3.30 3.29
N ILE A 223 -15.57 2.89 3.66
CA ILE A 223 -16.31 3.52 4.77
C ILE A 223 -15.53 3.38 6.07
N LEU A 224 -15.00 2.19 6.38
CA LEU A 224 -14.18 1.95 7.57
C LEU A 224 -12.94 2.85 7.59
N VAL A 225 -12.21 2.96 6.47
CA VAL A 225 -11.04 3.83 6.36
C VAL A 225 -11.43 5.29 6.61
N ILE A 226 -12.51 5.79 5.98
CA ILE A 226 -13.01 7.15 6.18
C ILE A 226 -13.39 7.37 7.65
N SER A 227 -14.12 6.43 8.26
CA SER A 227 -14.52 6.50 9.67
C SER A 227 -13.32 6.51 10.61
N VAL A 228 -12.30 5.67 10.37
CA VAL A 228 -11.05 5.65 11.14
C VAL A 228 -10.31 6.98 10.99
N VAL A 229 -10.20 7.50 9.77
CA VAL A 229 -9.53 8.78 9.50
C VAL A 229 -10.20 9.94 10.24
N ILE A 230 -11.54 10.03 10.17
CA ILE A 230 -12.32 11.06 10.88
C ILE A 230 -12.21 10.88 12.41
N SER A 231 -12.34 9.66 12.90
CA SER A 231 -12.30 9.38 14.34
C SER A 231 -10.94 9.70 14.94
N THR A 232 -9.85 9.29 14.29
CA THR A 232 -8.49 9.58 14.76
C THR A 232 -8.23 11.08 14.77
N ARG A 233 -8.69 11.83 13.76
CA ARG A 233 -8.62 13.30 13.78
C ARG A 233 -9.30 13.88 15.03
N ASN A 234 -10.53 13.45 15.32
CA ASN A 234 -11.28 13.95 16.48
C ASN A 234 -10.61 13.58 17.82
N ILE A 235 -10.04 12.38 17.92
CA ILE A 235 -9.30 11.93 19.11
C ILE A 235 -8.05 12.79 19.33
N VAL A 236 -7.27 13.06 18.28
CA VAL A 236 -6.06 13.91 18.38
C VAL A 236 -6.42 15.31 18.87
N VAL A 237 -7.51 15.90 18.37
CA VAL A 237 -8.01 17.20 18.81
C VAL A 237 -8.42 17.16 20.29
N ALA A 238 -9.17 16.13 20.71
CA ALA A 238 -9.62 15.99 22.09
C ALA A 238 -8.49 15.77 23.10
N LEU A 239 -7.48 14.95 22.76
CA LEU A 239 -6.34 14.72 23.65
C LEU A 239 -5.51 16.00 23.87
N ARG A 240 -5.42 16.86 22.84
CA ARG A 240 -4.69 18.12 22.94
C ARG A 240 -5.44 19.18 23.74
N SER A 241 -6.76 19.28 23.58
CA SER A 241 -7.55 20.23 24.39
C SER A 241 -7.44 19.91 25.88
N LEU A 242 -7.42 18.62 26.24
CA LEU A 242 -7.15 18.17 27.62
C LEU A 242 -5.74 18.53 28.09
N ALA A 243 -4.72 18.33 27.24
CA ALA A 243 -3.34 18.69 27.58
C ALA A 243 -3.18 20.20 27.79
N TYR A 244 -3.81 21.02 26.95
CA TYR A 244 -3.80 22.48 27.07
C TYR A 244 -4.51 22.96 28.33
N LEU A 245 -5.69 22.39 28.63
CA LEU A 245 -6.43 22.68 29.86
C LEU A 245 -5.59 22.34 31.10
N LYS A 246 -4.92 21.19 31.11
CA LYS A 246 -4.02 20.77 32.18
C LYS A 246 -2.85 21.74 32.36
N MET A 247 -2.29 22.26 31.26
CA MET A 247 -1.19 23.23 31.31
C MET A 247 -1.65 24.57 31.92
N ILE A 248 -2.84 25.05 31.55
CA ILE A 248 -3.43 26.28 32.12
C ILE A 248 -3.68 26.11 33.63
N LEU A 249 -4.25 24.98 34.05
CA LEU A 249 -4.50 24.71 35.47
C LEU A 249 -3.20 24.71 36.28
N LEU A 250 -2.16 24.04 35.78
CA LEU A 250 -0.83 24.03 36.41
C LEU A 250 -0.20 25.44 36.48
N TYR A 251 -0.37 26.25 35.44
CA TYR A 251 0.12 27.64 35.45
C TYR A 251 -0.60 28.50 36.49
N ASN A 252 -1.93 28.39 36.58
CA ASN A 252 -2.73 29.14 37.55
C ASN A 252 -2.42 28.71 38.99
N ASP A 253 -2.26 27.41 39.24
CA ASP A 253 -1.86 26.90 40.56
C ASP A 253 -0.46 27.41 40.96
N ALA A 254 0.48 27.46 40.02
CA ALA A 254 1.83 28.00 40.26
C ALA A 254 1.83 29.52 40.50
N ALA A 255 0.98 30.27 39.81
CA ALA A 255 0.83 31.72 40.01
C ALA A 255 0.25 32.04 41.40
N ASN A 256 -0.78 31.30 41.83
CA ASN A 256 -1.41 31.47 43.15
C ASN A 256 -0.44 31.17 44.31
N LEU A 257 0.52 30.24 44.13
CA LEU A 257 1.55 29.92 45.12
C LEU A 257 2.66 30.98 45.24
N MET A 258 2.83 31.86 44.25
CA MET A 258 3.82 32.95 44.28
C MET A 258 3.25 34.25 44.87
N GLU A 259 1.93 34.37 44.98
CA GLU A 259 1.25 35.52 45.59
C GLU A 259 1.02 35.36 47.12
N THR A 260 1.25 34.16 47.68
CA THR A 260 1.17 33.84 49.12
C THR A 260 2.54 33.76 49.78
#